data_AF-A0A1I2ZPH1-F1
#
_entry.id   AF-A0A1I2ZPH1-F1
#
_cell.length_a   1.000
_cell.length_b   1.000
_cell.length_c   1.000
_cell.angle_alpha   90.00
_cell.angle_beta   90.00
_cell.angle_gamma   90.00
#
_symmetry.space_group_name_H-M   'P 1'
#
loop_
_entity.id
_entity.type
_entity.pdbx_description
1 polymer ?
#
loop_
_entity_poly.entity_id
_entity_poly.type
_entity_poly.pdbx_seq_one_letter_code
_entity_poly.pdbx_strand_id
1 'polypeptide(L)' 'MQNRKFYRIILAVASFVFAGLNAYQIIKGEYETMDVALMVVFLAIGIAYLFILFRKDKAE' A
#
# COMPACT_ATOMS: atom_id res chain seq x y z
N MET A 1 23.13 -1.83 -3.75
CA MET A 1 21.87 -2.37 -3.17
C MET A 1 20.89 -1.29 -2.64
N GLN A 2 21.21 0.01 -2.74
CA GLN A 2 20.38 1.13 -2.22
C GLN A 2 19.08 1.36 -3.02
N ASN A 3 19.08 1.10 -4.34
CA ASN A 3 17.89 1.21 -5.19
C ASN A 3 16.68 0.37 -4.74
N ARG A 4 16.91 -0.78 -4.08
CA ARG A 4 15.80 -1.65 -3.64
C ARG A 4 15.02 -1.06 -2.46
N LYS A 5 15.65 -0.27 -1.58
CA LYS A 5 14.95 0.41 -0.47
C LYS A 5 14.08 1.54 -1.02
N PHE A 6 14.63 2.40 -1.88
CA PHE A 6 13.90 3.52 -2.49
C PHE A 6 12.70 3.03 -3.32
N TYR A 7 12.90 1.99 -4.14
CA TYR A 7 11.82 1.36 -4.90
C TYR A 7 10.69 0.83 -4.02
N ARG A 8 11.02 0.17 -2.89
CA ARG A 8 10.01 -0.35 -1.94
C ARG A 8 9.22 0.77 -1.28
N ILE A 9 9.86 1.89 -0.96
CA ILE A 9 9.19 3.05 -0.38
C ILE A 9 8.22 3.66 -1.40
N ILE A 10 8.66 3.88 -2.64
CA ILE A 10 7.80 4.38 -3.72
C ILE A 10 6.60 3.45 -3.93
N LEU A 11 6.84 2.14 -3.97
CA LEU A 11 5.79 1.15 -4.17
C LEU A 11 4.79 1.11 -3.01
N ALA A 12 5.28 1.22 -1.76
CA ALA A 12 4.42 1.32 -0.59
C ALA A 12 3.55 2.58 -0.63
N VAL A 13 4.15 3.73 -0.93
CA VAL A 13 3.43 5.02 -1.08
C VAL A 13 2.38 4.91 -2.19
N ALA A 14 2.74 4.38 -3.35
CA ALA A 14 1.79 4.18 -4.45
C ALA A 14 0.62 3.27 -4.02
N SER A 15 0.89 2.17 -3.32
CA SER A 15 -0.14 1.25 -2.82
C SER A 15 -1.11 1.94 -1.87
N PHE A 16 -0.60 2.78 -0.96
CA PHE A 16 -1.47 3.56 -0.06
C PHE A 16 -2.28 4.64 -0.78
N VAL A 17 -1.73 5.28 -1.81
CA VAL A 17 -2.47 6.24 -2.63
C VAL A 17 -3.61 5.54 -3.38
N PHE A 18 -3.34 4.40 -4.03
CA PHE A 18 -4.38 3.63 -4.71
C PHE A 18 -5.44 3.11 -3.74
N ALA A 19 -5.04 2.59 -2.57
CA ALA A 19 -5.99 2.21 -1.54
C ALA A 19 -6.85 3.40 -1.07
N GLY A 20 -6.26 4.57 -0.89
CA GLY A 20 -6.97 5.80 -0.52
C GLY A 20 -7.97 6.27 -1.59
N LEU A 21 -7.60 6.16 -2.87
CA LEU A 21 -8.50 6.50 -3.98
C LEU A 21 -9.71 5.56 -4.06
N ASN A 22 -9.49 4.24 -3.87
CA ASN A 22 -10.59 3.27 -3.81
C ASN A 22 -11.46 3.51 -2.56
N ALA A 23 -10.85 3.77 -1.40
CA ALA A 23 -11.58 4.11 -0.18
C ALA A 23 -12.45 5.36 -0.35
N TYR A 24 -11.96 6.36 -1.09
CA TYR A 24 -12.71 7.59 -1.38
C TYR A 24 -13.94 7.32 -2.27
N GLN A 25 -13.82 6.45 -3.27
CA GLN A 25 -14.96 6.00 -4.08
C GLN A 25 -15.98 5.23 -3.24
N ILE A 26 -15.51 4.38 -2.33
CA ILE A 26 -16.36 3.63 -1.38
C ILE A 26 -17.14 4.60 -0.48
N ILE A 27 -16.48 5.62 0.06
CA ILE A 27 -17.13 6.64 0.91
C ILE A 27 -18.18 7.44 0.14
N LYS A 28 -17.95 7.71 -1.16
CA LYS A 28 -18.94 8.38 -2.03
C LYS A 28 -20.16 7.50 -2.35
N GLY A 29 -20.09 6.20 -2.10
CA GLY A 29 -21.15 5.25 -2.46
C GLY A 29 -21.17 4.88 -3.94
N GLU A 30 -20.22 5.39 -4.74
CA GLU A 30 -20.05 5.08 -6.16
C GLU A 30 -18.91 4.06 -6.31
N TYR A 31 -19.08 2.88 -5.73
CA TYR A 31 -18.06 1.84 -5.75
C TYR A 31 -18.63 0.50 -6.22
N GLU A 32 -17.80 -0.26 -6.91
CA GLU A 32 -18.06 -1.65 -7.22
C GLU A 32 -17.38 -2.56 -6.20
N THR A 33 -17.85 -3.81 -6.12
CA THR A 33 -17.22 -4.86 -5.30
C THR A 33 -15.72 -5.00 -5.61
N MET A 34 -15.32 -4.67 -6.84
CA MET A 34 -13.92 -4.67 -7.27
C MET A 34 -13.07 -3.60 -6.58
N ASP A 35 -13.62 -2.42 -6.32
CA ASP A 35 -12.89 -1.32 -5.66
C ASP A 35 -12.58 -1.67 -4.20
N VAL A 36 -13.52 -2.35 -3.52
CA VAL A 36 -13.31 -2.88 -2.17
C VAL A 36 -12.22 -3.94 -2.16
N ALA A 37 -12.25 -4.87 -3.11
CA ALA A 37 -11.22 -5.91 -3.21
C ALA A 37 -9.84 -5.30 -3.49
N LEU A 38 -9.75 -4.35 -4.42
CA LEU A 38 -8.51 -3.64 -4.75
C LEU A 38 -7.99 -2.84 -3.56
N MET A 39 -8.86 -2.14 -2.84
CA MET A 39 -8.50 -1.42 -1.62
C MET A 39 -7.80 -2.35 -0.61
N VAL A 40 -8.42 -3.50 -0.32
CA VAL A 40 -7.89 -4.47 0.65
C VAL A 40 -6.55 -5.05 0.20
N VAL A 41 -6.43 -5.41 -1.08
CA VAL A 41 -5.18 -5.96 -1.64
C VAL A 41 -4.05 -4.94 -1.58
N PHE A 42 -4.30 -3.70 -2.02
CA PHE A 42 -3.29 -2.64 -1.96
C PHE A 42 -2.89 -2.31 -0.52
N LEU A 43 -3.84 -2.33 0.42
CA LEU A 43 -3.55 -2.12 1.83
C LEU A 43 -2.65 -3.23 2.40
N ALA A 44 -2.98 -4.50 2.11
CA ALA A 44 -2.19 -5.65 2.56
C ALA A 44 -0.75 -5.61 2.01
N ILE A 45 -0.60 -5.27 0.72
CA ILE A 45 0.70 -5.11 0.07
C ILE A 45 1.48 -3.94 0.71
N GLY A 46 0.85 -2.79 0.90
CA GLY A 46 1.46 -1.62 1.55
C GLY A 46 1.97 -1.92 2.95
N ILE A 47 1.16 -2.61 3.77
CA ILE A 47 1.53 -3.05 5.12
C ILE A 47 2.69 -4.04 5.08
N ALA A 48 2.67 -5.01 4.18
CA ALA A 48 3.76 -5.98 4.04
C ALA A 48 5.09 -5.31 3.66
N TYR A 49 5.08 -4.33 2.76
CA TYR A 49 6.28 -3.57 2.40
C TYR A 49 6.78 -2.69 3.55
N LEU A 50 5.89 -2.03 4.29
CA LEU A 50 6.26 -1.29 5.49
C LEU A 50 6.89 -2.22 6.53
N PHE A 51 6.30 -3.40 6.76
CA PHE A 51 6.83 -4.36 7.70
C PHE A 51 8.25 -4.82 7.31
N ILE A 52 8.48 -5.11 6.03
CA ILE A 52 9.82 -5.47 5.52
C ILE A 52 10.80 -4.30 5.66
N LEU A 53 10.35 -3.07 5.45
CA LEU A 53 11.16 -1.86 5.60
C LEU A 53 11.58 -1.66 7.07
N PHE A 54 10.62 -1.67 7.99
CA PHE A 54 10.86 -1.48 9.41
C PHE A 54 11.61 -2.65 10.07
N ARG A 55 11.40 -3.90 9.62
CA ARG A 55 12.22 -5.04 10.08
C ARG A 55 13.68 -4.91 9.67
N LYS A 56 13.96 -4.30 8.52
CA LYS A 56 15.33 -4.11 8.04
C LYS A 56 16.05 -2.94 8.69
N ASP A 57 15.34 -1.97 9.25
CA ASP A 57 15.92 -0.89 10.05
C ASP A 57 16.05 -1.26 11.54
N LYS A 58 15.56 -2.44 11.97
CA LYS A 58 15.78 -3.04 13.30
C LYS A 58 16.76 -4.21 13.30
N ALA A 59 17.82 -4.13 12.49
CA ALA A 59 18.98 -5.00 12.68
C ALA A 59 20.05 -4.20 13.43
N GLU A 60 20.15 -4.51 14.74
CA GLU A 60 21.27 -4.28 15.67
C GLU A 60 22.17 -3.05 15.47
#